data_AF-A0A7Y5CZ54-F1
#
_entry.id   AF-A0A7Y5CZ54-F1
#
_cell.length_a   1.000
_cell.length_b   1.000
_cell.length_c   1.000
_cell.angle_alpha   90.00
_cell.angle_beta   90.00
_cell.angle_gamma   90.00
#
_symmetry.space_group_name_H-M   'P 1'
#
loop_
_entity.id
_entity.type
_entity.pdbx_description
1 polymer ?
#
loop_
_entity_poly.entity_id
_entity_poly.type
_entity_poly.pdbx_seq_one_letter_code
_entity_poly.pdbx_strand_id
1 'polypeptide(L)'
;MTRTVFIQSLVAGILAAIAANIYNQIYFFATQVDYSAIINPLNLVLMNLVVSLLAGLLSSGLTKLFNARGAIAFNFIYSIVSFASLIIPLAITLPLSTPFPELFPGLTVPMVFFPVISWMTIDPLFKKAFSSGSAS
;
A
#
# COMPACT_ATOMS: atom_id res chain seq x y z
N MET A 1 7.07 -15.50 -8.52
CA MET A 1 7.56 -14.59 -7.47
C MET A 1 8.80 -15.21 -6.85
N THR A 2 9.87 -14.45 -6.59
CA THR A 2 11.04 -14.97 -5.86
C THR A 2 10.78 -14.93 -4.34
N ARG A 3 11.53 -15.71 -3.56
CA ARG A 3 11.43 -15.70 -2.08
C ARG A 3 11.66 -14.30 -1.50
N THR A 4 12.65 -13.57 -2.02
CA THR A 4 12.96 -12.20 -1.58
C THR A 4 11.80 -11.25 -1.82
N VAL A 5 11.21 -11.27 -3.02
CA VAL A 5 10.08 -10.41 -3.37
C VAL A 5 8.84 -10.78 -2.56
N PHE A 6 8.64 -12.06 -2.26
CA PHE A 6 7.58 -12.52 -1.35
C PHE A 6 7.71 -11.95 0.05
N ILE A 7 8.90 -12.05 0.65
CA ILE A 7 9.15 -11.49 1.99
C ILE A 7 9.01 -9.96 1.97
N GLN A 8 9.55 -9.28 0.97
CA GLN A 8 9.38 -7.83 0.80
C GLN A 8 7.90 -7.44 0.76
N SER A 9 7.09 -8.18 0.01
CA SER A 9 5.65 -7.94 -0.10
C SER A 9 4.92 -8.10 1.24
N LEU A 10 5.27 -9.12 2.01
CA LEU A 10 4.71 -9.32 3.35
C LEU A 10 5.12 -8.20 4.32
N VAL A 11 6.40 -7.84 4.34
CA VAL A 11 6.90 -6.76 5.21
C VAL A 11 6.25 -5.42 4.84
N ALA A 12 6.14 -5.09 3.54
CA ALA A 12 5.44 -3.90 3.07
C ALA A 12 3.98 -3.90 3.50
N GLY A 13 3.27 -5.02 3.34
CA GLY A 13 1.87 -5.12 3.71
C GLY A 13 1.62 -5.02 5.22
N ILE A 14 2.50 -5.59 6.04
CA ILE A 14 2.44 -5.45 7.51
C ILE A 14 2.68 -4.00 7.92
N LEU A 15 3.70 -3.34 7.37
CA LEU A 15 3.98 -1.92 7.65
C LEU A 15 2.82 -1.03 7.24
N ALA A 16 2.24 -1.27 6.06
CA ALA A 16 1.10 -0.51 5.57
C ALA A 16 -0.15 -0.72 6.44
N ALA A 17 -0.39 -1.96 6.90
CA ALA A 17 -1.47 -2.26 7.82
C ALA A 17 -1.30 -1.58 9.19
N ILE A 18 -0.07 -1.56 9.73
CA ILE A 18 0.24 -0.84 10.97
C ILE A 18 -0.03 0.67 10.78
N ALA A 19 0.48 1.26 9.71
CA ALA A 19 0.26 2.67 9.38
C ALA A 19 -1.23 3.00 9.23
N ALA A 20 -1.99 2.13 8.54
CA ALA A 20 -3.43 2.27 8.39
C ALA A 20 -4.17 2.26 9.73
N ASN A 21 -3.83 1.33 10.62
CA ASN A 21 -4.48 1.26 11.93
C ASN A 21 -4.15 2.47 12.82
N ILE A 22 -2.88 2.93 12.81
CA ILE A 22 -2.48 4.14 13.54
C ILE A 22 -3.24 5.35 12.99
N TYR A 23 -3.32 5.49 11.66
CA TYR A 23 -4.03 6.60 11.04
C TYR A 23 -5.52 6.57 11.37
N ASN A 24 -6.15 5.40 11.36
CA ASN A 24 -7.55 5.25 11.76
C ASN A 24 -7.81 5.75 13.18
N GLN A 25 -6.92 5.44 14.13
CA GLN A 25 -7.04 5.89 15.51
C GLN A 25 -6.85 7.41 15.65
N ILE A 26 -5.85 7.97 14.97
CA ILE A 26 -5.60 9.42 14.96
C ILE A 26 -6.80 10.15 14.38
N TYR A 27 -7.37 9.63 13.29
CA TYR A 27 -8.51 10.23 12.62
C TYR A 27 -9.77 10.20 13.49
N PHE A 28 -10.04 9.07 14.15
CA PHE A 28 -11.13 8.96 15.12
C PHE A 28 -10.94 9.96 16.28
N PHE A 29 -9.73 10.07 16.83
CA PHE A 29 -9.43 11.02 17.89
C PHE A 29 -9.69 12.48 17.46
N ALA A 30 -9.33 12.84 16.23
CA ALA A 30 -9.47 14.20 15.71
C ALA A 30 -10.91 14.56 15.33
N THR A 31 -11.68 13.62 14.79
CA THR A 31 -13.01 13.89 14.21
C THR A 31 -14.16 13.40 15.06
N GLN A 32 -13.92 12.47 15.99
CA GLN A 32 -14.93 11.79 16.80
C GLN A 32 -15.99 11.06 15.95
N VAL A 33 -15.67 10.70 14.70
CA VAL A 33 -16.54 9.96 13.78
C VAL A 33 -16.10 8.51 13.66
N ASP A 34 -17.03 7.58 13.88
CA ASP A 34 -16.78 6.15 13.78
C ASP A 34 -17.21 5.57 12.42
N TYR A 35 -16.25 4.98 11.71
CA TYR A 35 -16.44 4.26 10.45
C TYR A 35 -16.24 2.75 10.57
N SER A 36 -16.22 2.19 11.80
CA SER A 36 -15.96 0.78 12.08
C SER A 36 -16.89 -0.20 11.35
N ALA A 37 -18.12 0.22 11.05
CA ALA A 37 -19.09 -0.53 10.26
C ALA A 37 -18.65 -0.75 8.80
N ILE A 38 -17.78 0.11 8.28
CA ILE A 38 -17.28 0.09 6.89
C ILE A 38 -15.81 -0.37 6.87
N ILE A 39 -15.00 0.20 7.77
CA ILE A 39 -13.56 -0.02 7.89
C ILE A 39 -13.29 -0.71 9.22
N ASN A 40 -13.29 -2.04 9.21
CA ASN A 40 -12.87 -2.82 10.37
C ASN A 40 -11.36 -3.15 10.30
N PRO A 41 -10.69 -3.37 11.45
CA PRO A 41 -9.25 -3.63 11.49
C PRO A 41 -8.81 -4.84 10.65
N LEU A 42 -9.63 -5.88 10.59
CA LEU A 42 -9.34 -7.09 9.82
C LEU A 42 -9.28 -6.79 8.32
N ASN A 43 -10.27 -6.05 7.79
CA ASN A 43 -10.32 -5.62 6.40
C ASN A 43 -9.14 -4.72 6.06
N LEU A 44 -8.74 -3.81 6.96
CA LEU A 44 -7.54 -2.98 6.75
C LEU A 44 -6.29 -3.83 6.60
N VAL A 45 -6.07 -4.79 7.51
CA VAL A 45 -4.90 -5.67 7.46
C VAL A 45 -4.90 -6.50 6.18
N LEU A 46 -6.03 -7.12 5.84
CA LEU A 46 -6.16 -7.97 4.65
C LEU A 46 -5.95 -7.18 3.36
N MET A 47 -6.55 -5.99 3.24
CA MET A 47 -6.41 -5.16 2.03
C MET A 47 -4.96 -4.73 1.82
N ASN A 48 -4.28 -4.29 2.88
CA ASN A 48 -2.87 -3.89 2.79
C ASN A 48 -1.95 -5.06 2.42
N LEU A 49 -2.20 -6.25 2.97
CA LEU A 49 -1.47 -7.47 2.62
C LEU A 49 -1.73 -7.89 1.17
N VAL A 50 -2.99 -7.94 0.75
CA VAL A 50 -3.38 -8.33 -0.61
C VAL A 50 -2.78 -7.38 -1.64
N VAL A 51 -2.91 -6.06 -1.45
CA VAL A 51 -2.34 -5.06 -2.37
C VAL A 51 -0.82 -5.21 -2.45
N SER A 52 -0.14 -5.41 -1.32
CA SER A 52 1.33 -5.57 -1.31
C SER A 52 1.79 -6.87 -1.95
N LEU A 53 1.04 -7.97 -1.79
CA LEU A 53 1.29 -9.24 -2.47
C LEU A 53 1.08 -9.13 -3.99
N LEU A 54 0.00 -8.46 -4.42
CA LEU A 54 -0.25 -8.15 -5.83
C LEU A 54 0.87 -7.27 -6.42
N ALA A 55 1.37 -6.31 -5.66
CA ALA A 55 2.52 -5.50 -6.05
C ALA A 55 3.77 -6.38 -6.26
N GLY A 56 4.03 -7.36 -5.38
CA GLY A 56 5.13 -8.31 -5.57
C GLY A 56 4.97 -9.23 -6.77
N LEU A 57 3.73 -9.63 -7.10
CA LEU A 57 3.43 -10.37 -8.34
C LEU A 57 3.68 -9.49 -9.57
N LEU A 58 3.22 -8.25 -9.55
CA LEU A 58 3.43 -7.28 -10.63
C LEU A 58 4.93 -7.00 -10.83
N SER A 59 5.67 -6.73 -9.75
CA SER A 59 7.12 -6.52 -9.77
C SER A 59 7.86 -7.73 -10.35
N SER A 60 7.48 -8.94 -9.92
CA SER A 60 8.05 -10.19 -10.45
C SER A 60 7.73 -10.40 -11.94
N GLY A 61 6.54 -10.00 -12.39
CA GLY A 61 6.15 -10.12 -13.80
C GLY A 61 6.90 -9.13 -14.69
N LEU A 62 6.97 -7.86 -14.28
CA LEU A 62 7.62 -6.80 -15.04
C LEU A 62 9.14 -6.94 -15.09
N THR A 63 9.78 -7.40 -14.02
CA THR A 63 11.22 -7.69 -14.01
C THR A 63 11.58 -8.86 -14.93
N LYS A 64 10.70 -9.85 -15.07
CA LYS A 64 10.86 -10.93 -16.06
C LYS A 64 10.64 -10.47 -17.50
N LEU A 65 9.69 -9.56 -17.73
CA LEU A 65 9.34 -9.11 -19.08
C LEU A 65 10.32 -8.06 -19.64
N PHE A 66 10.78 -7.13 -18.80
CA PHE A 66 11.58 -5.97 -19.23
C PHE A 66 13.01 -5.95 -18.68
N ASN A 67 13.47 -7.05 -18.06
CA ASN A 67 14.82 -7.19 -17.51
C ASN A 67 15.24 -5.98 -16.66
N ALA A 68 16.34 -5.30 -17.02
CA ALA A 68 16.90 -4.17 -16.30
C ALA A 68 15.94 -2.96 -16.17
N ARG A 69 14.97 -2.81 -17.06
CA ARG A 69 13.97 -1.72 -17.01
C ARG A 69 12.72 -2.09 -16.20
N GLY A 70 12.58 -3.36 -15.82
CA GLY A 70 11.37 -3.85 -15.13
C GLY A 70 11.14 -3.21 -13.77
N ALA A 71 12.19 -2.87 -13.03
CA ALA A 71 12.07 -2.16 -11.76
C ALA A 71 11.54 -0.72 -11.93
N ILE A 72 11.99 -0.02 -12.99
CA ILE A 72 11.51 1.33 -13.32
C ILE A 72 10.05 1.27 -13.76
N ALA A 73 9.73 0.33 -14.67
CA ALA A 73 8.36 0.11 -15.13
C ALA A 73 7.41 -0.24 -13.97
N PHE A 74 7.85 -1.10 -13.04
CA PHE A 74 7.09 -1.44 -11.85
C PHE A 74 6.81 -0.22 -10.97
N ASN A 75 7.83 0.56 -10.62
CA ASN A 75 7.63 1.75 -9.78
C ASN A 75 6.67 2.75 -10.45
N PHE A 76 6.81 2.95 -11.76
CA PHE A 76 5.93 3.84 -12.53
C PHE A 76 4.48 3.35 -12.52
N ILE A 77 4.25 2.07 -12.86
CA ILE A 77 2.91 1.47 -12.87
C ILE A 77 2.32 1.46 -11.47
N TYR A 78 3.10 1.10 -10.45
CA TYR A 78 2.59 1.01 -9.08
C TYR A 78 2.19 2.38 -8.54
N SER A 79 2.96 3.44 -8.81
CA SER A 79 2.57 4.81 -8.49
C SER A 79 1.28 5.23 -9.19
N ILE A 80 1.17 4.99 -10.50
CA ILE A 80 -0.03 5.34 -11.27
C ILE A 80 -1.25 4.57 -10.77
N VAL A 81 -1.13 3.26 -10.55
CA VAL A 81 -2.22 2.43 -10.05
C VAL A 81 -2.62 2.86 -8.64
N SER A 82 -1.67 3.23 -7.78
CA SER A 82 -1.98 3.73 -6.43
C SER A 82 -2.75 5.05 -6.49
N PHE A 83 -2.37 5.96 -7.39
CA PHE A 83 -3.11 7.20 -7.59
C PHE A 83 -4.49 6.95 -8.22
N ALA A 84 -4.59 6.07 -9.21
CA ALA A 84 -5.86 5.69 -9.82
C ALA A 84 -6.80 5.00 -8.82
N SER A 85 -6.24 4.29 -7.84
CA SER A 85 -7.01 3.61 -6.79
C SER A 85 -7.72 4.59 -5.85
N LEU A 86 -7.38 5.88 -5.87
CA LEU A 86 -8.13 6.93 -5.18
C LEU A 86 -9.57 7.07 -5.68
N ILE A 87 -9.86 6.65 -6.91
CA ILE A 87 -11.23 6.64 -7.44
C ILE A 87 -12.13 5.78 -6.55
N ILE A 88 -11.61 4.70 -5.95
CA ILE A 88 -12.39 3.79 -5.11
C ILE A 88 -12.99 4.52 -3.91
N PRO A 89 -12.21 5.11 -2.97
CA PRO A 89 -12.79 5.84 -1.85
C PRO A 89 -13.60 7.07 -2.25
N LEU A 90 -13.27 7.72 -3.37
CA LEU A 90 -14.00 8.89 -3.86
C LEU A 90 -15.37 8.55 -4.48
N ALA A 91 -15.53 7.33 -5.00
CA ALA A 91 -16.76 6.88 -5.66
C ALA A 91 -17.71 6.11 -4.72
N ILE A 92 -17.28 5.74 -3.51
CA ILE A 92 -18.12 5.03 -2.54
C ILE A 92 -19.22 5.96 -2.03
N THR A 93 -20.48 5.57 -2.25
CA THR A 93 -21.63 6.18 -1.60
C THR A 93 -21.91 5.49 -0.28
N LEU A 94 -21.82 6.23 0.82
CA LEU A 94 -22.09 5.70 2.15
C LEU A 94 -23.58 5.60 2.45
N PRO A 95 -24.00 4.67 3.34
CA PRO A 95 -25.38 4.60 3.80
C PRO A 95 -25.84 5.93 4.43
N LEU A 96 -27.13 6.27 4.27
CA LEU A 96 -27.73 7.47 4.87
C LEU A 96 -27.68 7.50 6.40
N SER A 97 -27.42 6.36 7.03
CA SER A 97 -27.23 6.22 8.48
C SER A 97 -25.82 6.59 8.95
N THR A 98 -24.85 6.77 8.05
CA THR A 98 -23.48 7.10 8.42
C THR A 98 -23.35 8.59 8.70
N PRO A 99 -22.90 9.00 9.90
CA PRO A 99 -22.71 10.40 10.22
C PRO A 99 -21.50 10.97 9.47
N PHE A 100 -21.64 12.21 8.97
CA PHE A 100 -20.58 12.98 8.30
C PHE A 100 -19.85 12.25 7.15
N PRO A 101 -20.57 11.67 6.16
CA PRO A 101 -19.97 10.87 5.09
C PRO A 101 -18.92 11.64 4.25
N GLU A 102 -18.98 12.96 4.23
CA GLU A 102 -18.01 13.84 3.59
C GLU A 102 -16.59 13.76 4.19
N LEU A 103 -16.45 13.28 5.43
CA LEU A 103 -15.16 13.09 6.08
C LEU A 103 -14.50 11.76 5.69
N PHE A 104 -15.26 10.79 5.17
CA PHE A 104 -14.77 9.46 4.84
C PHE A 104 -13.62 9.44 3.80
N PRO A 105 -13.64 10.24 2.71
CA PRO A 105 -12.48 10.37 1.83
C PRO A 105 -11.22 10.86 2.55
N GLY A 106 -11.37 11.73 3.55
CA GLY A 106 -10.26 12.21 4.36
C GLY A 106 -9.54 11.10 5.14
N LEU A 107 -10.28 10.07 5.56
CA LEU A 107 -9.72 8.88 6.22
C LEU A 107 -9.11 7.90 5.21
N THR A 108 -9.81 7.63 4.12
CA THR A 108 -9.49 6.52 3.22
C THR A 108 -8.45 6.86 2.15
N VAL A 109 -8.43 8.09 1.64
CA VAL A 109 -7.47 8.52 0.60
C VAL A 109 -6.01 8.34 1.06
N PRO A 110 -5.60 8.78 2.28
CA PRO A 110 -4.25 8.52 2.78
C PRO A 110 -3.95 7.02 2.92
N MET A 111 -4.95 6.22 3.36
CA MET A 111 -4.77 4.78 3.55
C MET A 111 -4.45 4.02 2.26
N VAL A 112 -4.99 4.45 1.12
CA VAL A 112 -4.71 3.84 -0.20
C VAL A 112 -3.21 3.93 -0.56
N PHE A 113 -2.51 4.94 -0.06
CA PHE A 113 -1.08 5.13 -0.36
C PHE A 113 -0.14 4.35 0.56
N PHE A 114 -0.60 3.84 1.71
CA PHE A 114 0.29 3.15 2.64
C PHE A 114 1.00 1.92 2.06
N PRO A 115 0.37 1.07 1.21
CA PRO A 115 1.06 -0.03 0.54
C PRO A 115 2.22 0.43 -0.36
N VAL A 116 2.01 1.47 -1.17
CA VAL A 116 3.05 1.95 -2.10
C VAL A 116 4.17 2.66 -1.37
N ILE A 117 3.85 3.48 -0.38
CA ILE A 117 4.84 4.13 0.47
C ILE A 117 5.67 3.07 1.20
N SER A 118 5.01 2.11 1.86
CA SER A 118 5.69 1.04 2.60
C SER A 118 6.61 0.22 1.70
N TRP A 119 6.15 -0.12 0.49
CA TRP A 119 6.99 -0.81 -0.49
C TRP A 119 8.23 0.02 -0.84
N MET A 120 8.04 1.27 -1.26
CA MET A 120 9.13 2.14 -1.71
C MET A 120 10.15 2.41 -0.59
N THR A 121 9.69 2.51 0.65
CA THR A 121 10.55 2.70 1.83
C THR A 121 11.46 1.50 2.07
N ILE A 122 10.95 0.28 1.98
CA ILE A 122 11.73 -0.93 2.28
C ILE A 122 12.46 -1.50 1.07
N ASP A 123 12.11 -1.10 -0.15
CA ASP A 123 12.69 -1.61 -1.39
C ASP A 123 14.23 -1.59 -1.44
N PRO A 124 14.93 -0.56 -0.93
CA PRO A 124 16.40 -0.57 -0.84
C PRO A 124 16.98 -1.68 0.05
N LEU A 125 16.24 -2.19 1.04
CA LEU A 125 16.70 -3.25 1.95
C LEU A 125 16.69 -4.63 1.29
N PHE A 126 15.86 -4.82 0.26
CA PHE A 126 15.69 -6.09 -0.45
C PHE A 126 16.45 -6.13 -1.78
N LYS A 127 16.91 -4.98 -2.26
CA LYS A 127 17.86 -4.87 -3.37
C LYS A 127 19.28 -4.99 -2.80
N LYS A 128 20.14 -5.81 -3.41
CA LYS A 128 21.56 -5.93 -3.00
C LYS A 128 22.15 -4.53 -2.86
N ALA A 129 22.66 -4.21 -1.68
CA ALA A 129 23.37 -2.98 -1.41
C ALA A 129 24.43 -2.76 -2.49
N PHE A 130 24.52 -1.51 -2.94
CA PHE A 130 25.56 -0.96 -3.79
C PHE A 130 26.89 -1.71 -3.61
N SER A 131 27.46 -2.20 -4.72
CA SER A 131 28.68 -3.03 -4.78
C SER A 131 29.70 -2.71 -3.68
N SER A 132 29.82 -3.57 -2.68
CA SER A 132 31.02 -3.62 -1.85
C SER A 132 32.17 -4.19 -2.69
N GLY A 133 33.00 -3.31 -3.22
CA GLY A 133 34.41 -3.56 -3.52
C GLY A 133 34.73 -4.58 -4.62
N SER A 134 34.68 -4.13 -5.87
CA SER A 134 35.67 -4.58 -6.85
C SER A 134 37.01 -3.88 -6.52
N ALA A 135 37.85 -4.56 -5.75
CA ALA A 135 39.30 -4.35 -5.74
C ALA A 135 39.93 -5.69 -5.37
N SER A 136 40.01 -6.56 -6.40
CA SER A 136 41.09 -7.54 -6.53
C SER A 136 42.43 -6.84 -6.59
#